data_AF-A0A814QDC9-F1
#
_entry.id   AF-A0A814QDC9-F1
#
_cell.length_a   1.000
_cell.length_b   1.000
_cell.length_c   1.000
_cell.angle_alpha   90.00
_cell.angle_beta   90.00
_cell.angle_gamma   90.00
#
_symmetry.space_group_name_H-M   'P 1'
#
loop_
_entity.id
_entity.type
_entity.pdbx_description
1 polymer ?
#
loop_
_entity_poly.entity_id
_entity_poly.type
_entity_poly.pdbx_seq_one_letter_code
_entity_poly.pdbx_strand_id
1 'polypeptide(L)'
;MNSVRPINNSETINKKQALDLLNDHVKKSCCLKNKKMQHVKITNSQFSKSYSYHYESFKSTYKTYWEENYTEGSDRGLFGGDPKSKAKGTAWGVEPTEKFVNETKTAVVPNSVPTICSYCKDGKIRKILKVRVTFETQSSTLYHTSENIPTSFLRKSKGKQIFYDENLNGFVKPVENFHVESIVKESKDIYDHNVKYYSNIFTISTRILATKHSIYEYPVHKFDYELADRSFYVIGNEQYLHAPNYPSHCCSIL
;
A
#
# COMPACT_ATOMS: atom_id res chain seq x y z
N MET A 1 6.58 -26.70 -1.28
CA MET A 1 7.86 -26.39 -0.62
C MET A 1 8.71 -25.61 -1.63
N ASN A 2 8.70 -24.28 -1.57
CA ASN A 2 9.50 -23.46 -2.48
C ASN A 2 10.79 -23.06 -1.78
N SER A 3 11.87 -23.72 -2.17
CA SER A 3 13.24 -23.42 -1.77
C SER A 3 13.64 -22.06 -2.35
N VAL A 4 13.87 -21.08 -1.47
CA VAL A 4 14.47 -19.79 -1.81
C VAL A 4 15.94 -20.03 -2.13
N ARG A 5 16.34 -19.81 -3.39
CA ARG A 5 17.74 -19.84 -3.80
C ARG A 5 18.46 -18.57 -3.29
N PRO A 6 19.69 -18.68 -2.76
CA PRO A 6 20.49 -17.52 -2.44
C PRO A 6 21.09 -16.95 -3.73
N ILE A 7 20.86 -15.66 -4.00
CA ILE A 7 21.56 -14.92 -5.05
C ILE A 7 22.53 -13.97 -4.33
N ASN A 8 23.82 -14.26 -4.48
CA ASN A 8 24.95 -13.45 -4.03
C ASN A 8 25.18 -12.23 -4.95
N ASN A 9 25.82 -11.20 -4.38
CA ASN A 9 26.39 -9.94 -4.91
C ASN A 9 25.50 -8.70 -4.74
N SER A 10 25.76 -7.72 -3.87
CA SER A 10 26.83 -7.50 -2.88
C SER A 10 26.22 -6.70 -1.72
N GLU A 11 25.89 -7.37 -0.60
CA GLU A 11 25.22 -6.77 0.57
C GLU A 11 26.19 -5.98 1.48
N THR A 12 27.37 -5.58 1.03
CA THR A 12 28.40 -5.03 1.92
C THR A 12 29.03 -3.75 1.38
N ILE A 13 28.59 -2.60 1.89
CA ILE A 13 29.38 -1.37 1.81
C ILE A 13 30.68 -1.56 2.59
N ASN A 14 31.82 -1.22 1.97
CA ASN A 14 33.10 -1.23 2.67
C ASN A 14 33.31 0.08 3.45
N LYS A 15 34.23 0.04 4.42
CA LYS A 15 34.53 1.20 5.30
C LYS A 15 34.94 2.46 4.52
N LYS A 16 35.66 2.32 3.41
CA LYS A 16 36.10 3.46 2.59
C LYS A 16 34.90 4.14 1.91
N GLN A 17 34.04 3.36 1.28
CA GLN A 17 32.80 3.83 0.67
C GLN A 17 31.88 4.51 1.69
N ALA A 18 31.76 3.93 2.89
CA ALA A 18 30.99 4.53 3.98
C ALA A 18 31.53 5.90 4.40
N LEU A 19 32.86 6.04 4.50
CA LEU A 19 33.52 7.32 4.79
C LEU A 19 33.34 8.34 3.66
N ASP A 20 33.44 7.91 2.40
CA ASP A 20 33.23 8.78 1.24
C ASP A 20 31.80 9.36 1.24
N LEU A 21 30.79 8.51 1.51
CA LEU A 21 29.39 8.92 1.65
C LEU A 21 29.19 9.91 2.81
N LEU A 22 29.79 9.64 3.97
CA LEU A 22 29.74 10.55 5.10
C LEU A 22 30.36 11.90 4.73
N ASN A 23 31.56 11.90 4.14
CA ASN A 23 32.27 13.11 3.73
C ASN A 23 31.46 13.93 2.72
N ASP A 24 30.80 13.30 1.75
CA ASP A 24 29.97 13.99 0.78
C ASP A 24 28.70 14.59 1.41
N HIS A 25 28.14 13.93 2.43
CA HIS A 25 27.08 14.53 3.24
C HIS A 25 27.58 15.75 4.01
N VAL A 26 28.74 15.68 4.66
CA VAL A 26 29.37 16.81 5.35
C VAL A 26 29.60 18.01 4.44
N LYS A 27 30.16 17.78 3.23
CA LYS A 27 30.45 18.85 2.26
C LYS A 27 29.20 19.64 1.86
N LYS A 28 28.03 18.99 1.85
CA LYS A 28 26.74 19.62 1.55
C LYS A 28 26.20 20.45 2.72
N SER A 29 26.71 20.25 3.94
CA SER A 29 26.34 21.03 5.13
C SER A 29 27.18 22.31 5.24
N CYS A 30 26.52 23.47 5.11
CA CYS A 30 27.09 24.82 5.04
C CYS A 30 28.17 25.15 6.10
N CYS A 31 28.03 24.69 7.34
CA CYS A 31 28.84 25.14 8.47
C CYS A 31 30.02 24.24 8.84
N LEU A 32 30.19 23.10 8.17
CA LEU A 32 31.06 22.01 8.65
C LEU A 32 32.24 21.70 7.75
N LYS A 33 32.90 22.75 7.23
CA LYS A 33 34.29 22.67 6.71
C LYS A 33 35.31 22.38 7.81
N ASN A 34 35.00 21.43 8.70
CA ASN A 34 35.80 21.11 9.87
C ASN A 34 36.90 20.13 9.45
N LYS A 35 38.14 20.62 9.33
CA LYS A 35 39.33 19.84 8.95
C LYS A 35 39.52 18.56 9.80
N LYS A 36 39.00 18.54 11.03
CA LYS A 36 39.03 17.37 11.93
C LYS A 36 38.29 16.15 11.38
N MET A 37 37.34 16.33 10.45
CA MET A 37 36.56 15.21 9.89
C MET A 37 37.24 14.47 8.73
N GLN A 38 38.29 15.06 8.12
CA GLN A 38 39.01 14.44 6.99
C GLN A 38 39.79 13.18 7.39
N HIS A 39 39.94 12.91 8.69
CA HIS A 39 40.69 11.77 9.23
C HIS A 39 39.86 10.88 10.18
N VAL A 40 38.53 10.97 10.14
CA VAL A 40 37.66 10.12 10.96
C VAL A 40 37.83 8.66 10.57
N LYS A 41 38.08 7.79 11.57
CA LYS A 41 38.16 6.35 11.37
C LYS A 41 36.89 5.66 11.86
N ILE A 42 36.48 4.63 11.13
CA ILE A 42 35.40 3.73 11.52
C ILE A 42 35.94 2.71 12.52
N THR A 43 35.42 2.74 13.73
CA THR A 43 35.79 1.84 14.83
C THR A 43 35.05 0.52 14.74
N ASN A 44 33.75 0.55 14.40
CA ASN A 44 32.89 -0.62 14.33
C ASN A 44 31.93 -0.55 13.13
N SER A 45 31.51 -1.71 12.65
CA SER A 45 30.55 -1.85 11.55
C SER A 45 29.60 -3.00 11.84
N GLN A 46 28.30 -2.72 11.74
CA GLN A 46 27.25 -3.70 11.95
C GLN A 46 26.32 -3.72 10.73
N PHE A 47 25.91 -4.92 10.35
CA PHE A 47 24.92 -5.13 9.31
C PHE A 47 23.62 -5.63 9.94
N SER A 48 22.52 -5.03 9.54
CA SER A 48 21.18 -5.47 9.92
C SER A 48 20.22 -5.31 8.74
N LYS A 49 19.00 -5.82 8.91
CA LYS A 49 17.96 -5.78 7.91
C LYS A 49 16.73 -5.10 8.49
N SER A 50 16.20 -4.14 7.77
CA SER A 50 14.87 -3.56 8.03
C SER A 50 13.88 -4.11 7.02
N TYR A 51 12.59 -4.06 7.35
CA TYR A 51 11.54 -4.65 6.53
C TYR A 51 10.36 -3.69 6.38
N SER A 52 9.63 -3.82 5.28
CA SER A 52 8.31 -3.23 5.14
C SER A 52 7.32 -4.29 4.68
N TYR A 53 6.15 -4.29 5.30
CA TYR A 53 5.03 -5.14 4.94
C TYR A 53 3.96 -4.28 4.29
N HIS A 54 3.57 -4.62 3.08
CA HIS A 54 2.55 -3.91 2.30
C HIS A 54 1.38 -4.83 2.09
N TYR A 55 0.18 -4.34 2.38
CA TYR A 55 -1.07 -5.02 2.17
C TYR A 55 -1.97 -4.16 1.30
N GLU A 56 -2.58 -4.74 0.28
CA GLU A 56 -3.57 -4.08 -0.56
C GLU A 56 -4.86 -4.90 -0.62
N SER A 57 -5.99 -4.23 -0.41
CA SER A 57 -7.31 -4.80 -0.63
C SER A 57 -8.03 -4.05 -1.74
N PHE A 58 -8.69 -4.80 -2.60
CA PHE A 58 -9.54 -4.29 -3.66
C PHE A 58 -10.99 -4.58 -3.32
N LYS A 59 -11.77 -3.52 -3.14
CA LYS A 59 -13.16 -3.60 -2.68
C LYS A 59 -14.12 -3.01 -3.71
N SER A 60 -15.33 -3.56 -3.74
CA SER A 60 -16.48 -2.95 -4.41
C SER A 60 -17.45 -2.41 -3.37
N THR A 61 -17.89 -1.17 -3.53
CA THR A 61 -18.99 -0.56 -2.77
C THR A 61 -20.11 -0.20 -3.73
N TYR A 62 -21.37 -0.46 -3.38
CA TYR A 62 -22.49 -0.09 -4.25
C TYR A 62 -23.55 0.76 -3.56
N LYS A 63 -24.22 1.60 -4.36
CA LYS A 63 -25.36 2.42 -3.95
C LYS A 63 -26.40 2.45 -5.07
N THR A 64 -27.66 2.27 -4.70
CA THR A 64 -28.79 2.43 -5.62
C THR A 64 -29.36 3.84 -5.56
N TYR A 65 -29.80 4.36 -6.70
CA TYR A 65 -30.48 5.65 -6.79
C TYR A 65 -31.46 5.65 -7.96
N TRP A 66 -32.51 6.46 -7.85
CA TRP A 66 -33.44 6.69 -8.94
C TRP A 66 -32.91 7.81 -9.83
N GLU A 67 -32.95 7.59 -11.14
CA GLU A 67 -32.63 8.59 -12.14
C GLU A 67 -33.85 8.86 -13.02
N GLU A 68 -34.17 10.14 -13.20
CA GLU A 68 -35.24 10.58 -14.09
C GLU A 68 -34.69 10.66 -15.51
N ASN A 69 -35.27 9.89 -16.43
CA ASN A 69 -34.93 9.95 -17.86
C ASN A 69 -36.15 10.38 -18.67
N TYR A 70 -35.90 11.27 -19.63
CA TYR A 70 -36.84 11.60 -20.70
C TYR A 70 -36.66 10.56 -21.80
N THR A 71 -37.58 9.62 -21.94
CA THR A 71 -37.54 8.65 -23.04
C THR A 71 -38.52 9.09 -24.12
N GLU A 72 -38.01 9.64 -25.23
CA GLU A 72 -38.72 9.61 -26.50
C GLU A 72 -38.50 8.24 -27.15
N GLY A 73 -39.42 7.28 -27.00
CA GLY A 73 -39.36 5.99 -27.70
C GLY A 73 -39.82 4.77 -26.92
N SER A 74 -40.24 3.72 -27.64
CA SER A 74 -40.83 2.50 -27.09
C SER A 74 -39.80 1.58 -26.42
N ASP A 75 -40.12 1.16 -25.21
CA ASP A 75 -39.35 0.34 -24.27
C ASP A 75 -39.02 -1.11 -24.67
N ARG A 76 -39.24 -1.49 -25.94
CA ARG A 76 -39.07 -2.87 -26.40
C ARG A 76 -37.58 -3.18 -26.59
N GLY A 77 -36.87 -3.44 -25.49
CA GLY A 77 -35.49 -3.93 -25.51
C GLY A 77 -34.65 -3.65 -24.26
N LEU A 78 -35.05 -2.69 -23.42
CA LEU A 78 -34.25 -2.25 -22.26
C LEU A 78 -34.39 -3.12 -21.00
N PHE A 79 -35.33 -4.09 -21.00
CA PHE A 79 -35.74 -4.82 -19.80
C PHE A 79 -35.46 -6.34 -19.87
N GLY A 80 -34.73 -6.79 -20.89
CA GLY A 80 -34.23 -8.16 -21.00
C GLY A 80 -32.98 -8.37 -20.15
N GLY A 81 -33.12 -8.39 -18.83
CA GLY A 81 -32.06 -8.87 -17.95
C GLY A 81 -32.05 -10.41 -17.93
N ASP A 82 -30.87 -11.03 -17.93
CA ASP A 82 -30.75 -12.47 -17.67
C ASP A 82 -31.43 -12.79 -16.33
N PRO A 83 -32.40 -13.73 -16.27
CA PRO A 83 -33.05 -14.14 -15.01
C PRO A 83 -32.07 -14.68 -13.96
N LYS A 84 -30.81 -14.94 -14.32
CA LYS A 84 -29.71 -15.25 -13.38
C LYS A 84 -29.10 -14.02 -12.70
N SER A 85 -29.61 -12.80 -12.91
CA SER A 85 -29.15 -11.59 -12.24
C SER A 85 -29.15 -11.80 -10.72
N LYS A 86 -27.95 -11.80 -10.12
CA LYS A 86 -27.71 -12.16 -8.71
C LYS A 86 -28.64 -11.41 -7.75
N ALA A 87 -29.01 -12.09 -6.66
CA ALA A 87 -29.96 -11.63 -5.65
C ALA A 87 -29.66 -10.22 -5.10
N LYS A 88 -30.73 -9.58 -4.60
CA LYS A 88 -30.70 -8.36 -3.78
C LYS A 88 -29.62 -8.48 -2.71
N GLY A 89 -28.66 -7.54 -2.67
CA GLY A 89 -27.49 -7.63 -1.79
C GLY A 89 -26.15 -7.84 -2.51
N THR A 90 -26.12 -7.72 -3.84
CA THR A 90 -24.90 -7.83 -4.66
C THR A 90 -24.76 -6.60 -5.57
N ALA A 91 -23.59 -6.40 -6.18
CA ALA A 91 -23.36 -5.35 -7.19
C ALA A 91 -24.10 -5.61 -8.53
N TRP A 92 -25.17 -6.42 -8.53
CA TRP A 92 -25.95 -6.81 -9.72
C TRP A 92 -25.11 -7.34 -10.89
N GLY A 93 -24.01 -8.02 -10.59
CA GLY A 93 -23.10 -8.58 -11.61
C GLY A 93 -22.24 -7.53 -12.32
N VAL A 94 -22.22 -6.28 -11.86
CA VAL A 94 -21.25 -5.29 -12.32
C VAL A 94 -19.87 -5.71 -11.81
N GLU A 95 -19.00 -6.07 -12.73
CA GLU A 95 -17.63 -6.49 -12.46
C GLU A 95 -16.63 -5.40 -12.86
N PRO A 96 -15.46 -5.36 -12.21
CA PRO A 96 -14.43 -4.40 -12.55
C PRO A 96 -13.79 -4.72 -13.91
N THR A 97 -13.23 -3.71 -14.58
CA THR A 97 -12.46 -3.91 -15.83
C THR A 97 -11.19 -4.68 -15.55
N GLU A 98 -10.50 -4.28 -14.47
CA GLU A 98 -9.28 -4.92 -13.98
C GLU A 98 -9.23 -4.82 -12.44
N LYS A 99 -8.66 -5.83 -11.79
CA LYS A 99 -8.49 -5.83 -10.33
C LYS A 99 -7.36 -4.88 -9.93
N PHE A 100 -7.54 -4.23 -8.78
CA PHE A 100 -6.63 -3.20 -8.25
C PHE A 100 -6.55 -1.89 -9.06
N VAL A 101 -7.51 -1.66 -9.98
CA VAL A 101 -7.67 -0.39 -10.69
C VAL A 101 -8.92 0.32 -10.17
N ASN A 102 -8.75 1.56 -9.71
CA ASN A 102 -9.88 2.35 -9.21
C ASN A 102 -10.79 2.74 -10.37
N GLU A 103 -12.08 2.44 -10.25
CA GLU A 103 -13.07 2.83 -11.25
C GLU A 103 -14.48 2.91 -10.65
N THR A 104 -15.40 3.54 -11.39
CA THR A 104 -16.82 3.59 -11.02
C THR A 104 -17.66 3.26 -12.23
N LYS A 105 -18.57 2.30 -12.06
CA LYS A 105 -19.50 1.86 -13.10
C LYS A 105 -20.93 2.09 -12.66
N THR A 106 -21.80 2.33 -13.64
CA THR A 106 -23.24 2.48 -13.41
C THR A 106 -23.98 1.51 -14.32
N ALA A 107 -24.98 0.83 -13.76
CA ALA A 107 -25.85 -0.08 -14.51
C ALA A 107 -27.31 0.14 -14.10
N VAL A 108 -28.23 -0.19 -15.00
CA VAL A 108 -29.66 -0.29 -14.67
C VAL A 108 -29.86 -1.53 -13.80
N VAL A 109 -30.65 -1.41 -12.74
CA VAL A 109 -30.98 -2.55 -11.89
C VAL A 109 -31.91 -3.50 -12.68
N PRO A 110 -31.52 -4.76 -12.89
CA PRO A 110 -32.36 -5.74 -13.58
C PRO A 110 -33.75 -5.84 -12.95
N ASN A 111 -34.77 -5.98 -13.79
CA ASN A 111 -36.18 -6.08 -13.38
C ASN A 111 -36.72 -4.85 -12.61
N SER A 112 -36.03 -3.70 -12.64
CA SER A 112 -36.61 -2.47 -12.12
C SER A 112 -37.73 -2.00 -13.05
N VAL A 113 -38.96 -1.96 -12.55
CA VAL A 113 -40.09 -1.40 -13.28
C VAL A 113 -39.97 0.12 -13.28
N PRO A 114 -39.95 0.79 -14.44
CA PRO A 114 -39.96 2.25 -14.49
C PRO A 114 -41.21 2.79 -13.80
N THR A 115 -41.04 3.75 -12.90
CA THR A 115 -42.19 4.41 -12.26
C THR A 115 -42.50 5.71 -12.99
N ILE A 116 -43.80 5.93 -13.25
CA ILE A 116 -44.31 7.14 -13.90
C ILE A 116 -44.06 8.33 -12.96
N CYS A 117 -43.67 9.48 -13.51
CA CYS A 117 -43.54 10.71 -12.72
C CYS A 117 -44.88 11.09 -12.06
N SER A 118 -44.87 11.23 -10.73
CA SER A 118 -46.04 11.58 -9.92
C SER A 118 -46.63 12.95 -10.25
N TYR A 119 -45.84 13.86 -10.82
CA TYR A 119 -46.24 15.23 -11.14
C TYR A 119 -46.80 15.36 -12.57
N CYS A 120 -46.20 14.68 -13.54
CA CYS A 120 -46.56 14.88 -14.96
C CYS A 120 -47.77 14.03 -15.37
N LYS A 121 -47.97 12.83 -14.78
CA LYS A 121 -49.09 11.88 -15.01
C LYS A 121 -49.30 11.41 -16.47
N ASP A 122 -48.65 12.02 -17.44
CA ASP A 122 -48.75 11.79 -18.88
C ASP A 122 -47.69 10.80 -19.40
N GLY A 123 -46.91 10.18 -18.51
CA GLY A 123 -46.05 9.03 -18.82
C GLY A 123 -44.74 9.34 -19.56
N LYS A 124 -44.47 10.63 -19.84
CA LYS A 124 -43.30 11.10 -20.60
C LYS A 124 -41.99 11.09 -19.80
N ILE A 125 -42.08 11.22 -18.48
CA ILE A 125 -40.94 11.16 -17.57
C ILE A 125 -41.04 9.87 -16.75
N ARG A 126 -39.96 9.10 -16.74
CA ARG A 126 -39.88 7.84 -16.00
C ARG A 126 -38.67 7.82 -15.10
N LYS A 127 -38.84 7.21 -13.93
CA LYS A 127 -37.75 6.93 -12.99
C LYS A 127 -37.25 5.52 -13.21
N ILE A 128 -35.96 5.39 -13.49
CA ILE A 128 -35.26 4.11 -13.63
C ILE A 128 -34.36 3.93 -12.41
N LEU A 129 -34.37 2.73 -11.83
CA LEU A 129 -33.47 2.41 -10.73
C LEU A 129 -32.10 2.05 -11.29
N LYS A 130 -31.08 2.80 -10.90
CA LYS A 130 -29.69 2.53 -11.25
C LYS A 130 -28.90 2.11 -10.01
N VAL A 131 -27.86 1.32 -10.24
CA VAL A 131 -26.81 1.04 -9.26
C VAL A 131 -25.52 1.69 -9.73
N ARG A 132 -24.86 2.40 -8.82
CA ARG A 132 -23.46 2.82 -8.95
C ARG A 132 -22.60 1.88 -8.14
N VAL A 133 -21.57 1.33 -8.76
CA VAL A 133 -20.58 0.46 -8.12
C VAL A 133 -19.22 1.14 -8.23
N THR A 134 -18.60 1.38 -7.08
CA THR A 134 -17.27 1.97 -6.97
C THR A 134 -16.29 0.88 -6.59
N PHE A 135 -15.25 0.72 -7.39
CA PHE A 135 -14.15 -0.19 -7.15
C PHE A 135 -12.93 0.61 -6.69
N GLU A 136 -12.37 0.24 -5.55
CA GLU A 136 -11.27 0.99 -4.92
C GLU A 136 -10.22 0.04 -4.35
N THR A 137 -8.96 0.40 -4.55
CA THR A 137 -7.81 -0.19 -3.86
C THR A 137 -7.51 0.60 -2.59
N GLN A 138 -7.37 -0.10 -1.47
CA GLN A 138 -6.86 0.44 -0.22
C GLN A 138 -5.54 -0.24 0.14
N SER A 139 -4.54 0.56 0.48
CA SER A 139 -3.20 0.07 0.86
C SER A 139 -2.88 0.38 2.32
N SER A 140 -2.25 -0.56 3.01
CA SER A 140 -1.63 -0.37 4.32
C SER A 140 -0.17 -0.77 4.26
N THR A 141 0.71 -0.02 4.93
CA THR A 141 2.14 -0.32 5.00
C THR A 141 2.63 -0.24 6.44
N LEU A 142 3.22 -1.33 6.94
CA LEU A 142 3.96 -1.36 8.19
C LEU A 142 5.45 -1.33 7.89
N TYR A 143 6.21 -0.53 8.63
CA TYR A 143 7.67 -0.53 8.59
C TYR A 143 8.23 -1.10 9.89
N HIS A 144 9.15 -2.04 9.78
CA HIS A 144 9.94 -2.57 10.88
C HIS A 144 11.41 -2.17 10.67
N THR A 145 11.94 -1.32 11.55
CA THR A 145 13.32 -0.87 11.49
C THR A 145 14.16 -1.64 12.50
N SER A 146 15.33 -2.10 12.08
CA SER A 146 16.29 -2.78 12.98
C SER A 146 16.91 -1.85 14.03
N GLU A 147 16.78 -0.54 13.85
CA GLU A 147 17.37 0.54 14.64
C GLU A 147 16.44 1.77 14.65
N ASN A 148 16.84 2.86 15.32
CA ASN A 148 16.16 4.17 15.30
C ASN A 148 16.30 4.92 13.96
N ILE A 149 16.07 4.22 12.85
CA ILE A 149 16.14 4.76 11.50
C ILE A 149 14.75 5.32 11.13
N PRO A 150 14.66 6.58 10.66
CA PRO A 150 13.41 7.12 10.19
C PRO A 150 12.83 6.29 9.02
N THR A 151 11.55 5.94 9.10
CA THR A 151 10.83 5.19 8.05
C THR A 151 10.82 5.91 6.70
N SER A 152 11.07 7.22 6.69
CA SER A 152 11.22 8.02 5.46
C SER A 152 12.36 7.55 4.56
N PHE A 153 13.40 6.91 5.12
CA PHE A 153 14.47 6.30 4.33
C PHE A 153 14.01 5.02 3.64
N LEU A 154 13.25 4.17 4.35
CA LEU A 154 12.68 2.95 3.77
C LEU A 154 11.65 3.26 2.69
N ARG A 155 10.82 4.31 2.88
CA ARG A 155 9.84 4.76 1.89
C ARG A 155 10.47 5.25 0.58
N LYS A 156 11.69 5.80 0.64
CA LYS A 156 12.42 6.29 -0.54
C LYS A 156 13.23 5.17 -1.22
N SER A 157 13.64 4.15 -0.47
CA SER A 157 14.38 3.01 -1.01
C SER A 157 13.44 2.04 -1.72
N LYS A 158 13.92 1.43 -2.80
CA LYS A 158 13.15 0.42 -3.53
C LYS A 158 13.02 -0.88 -2.73
N GLY A 159 14.01 -1.20 -1.89
CA GLY A 159 14.10 -2.47 -1.19
C GLY A 159 14.17 -3.66 -2.14
N LYS A 160 14.24 -4.86 -1.57
CA LYS A 160 14.16 -6.14 -2.28
C LYS A 160 12.90 -6.87 -1.86
N GLN A 161 11.99 -7.16 -2.79
CA GLN A 161 10.82 -7.98 -2.49
C GLN A 161 11.28 -9.40 -2.17
N ILE A 162 11.01 -9.86 -0.94
CA ILE A 162 11.37 -11.21 -0.47
C ILE A 162 10.16 -12.12 -0.32
N PHE A 163 8.96 -11.55 -0.35
CA PHE A 163 7.70 -12.28 -0.26
C PHE A 163 6.61 -11.53 -1.04
N TYR A 164 5.74 -12.30 -1.68
CA TYR A 164 4.55 -11.82 -2.38
C TYR A 164 3.51 -12.95 -2.40
N ASP A 165 2.27 -12.62 -2.08
CA ASP A 165 1.12 -13.50 -2.26
C ASP A 165 -0.09 -12.65 -2.69
N GLU A 166 -0.95 -13.26 -3.50
CA GLU A 166 -2.12 -12.62 -4.09
C GLU A 166 -3.27 -13.61 -4.18
N ASN A 167 -4.44 -13.18 -3.69
CA ASN A 167 -5.70 -13.88 -3.89
C ASN A 167 -6.67 -12.99 -4.64
N LEU A 168 -6.87 -13.29 -5.92
CA LEU A 168 -7.79 -12.56 -6.77
C LEU A 168 -9.26 -12.81 -6.41
N ASN A 169 -9.59 -13.76 -5.53
CA ASN A 169 -10.97 -14.15 -5.23
C ASN A 169 -11.33 -14.03 -3.75
N GLY A 170 -10.60 -13.22 -2.98
CA GLY A 170 -10.86 -13.01 -1.57
C GLY A 170 -9.62 -12.61 -0.80
N PHE A 171 -9.38 -13.28 0.32
CA PHE A 171 -8.33 -12.94 1.27
C PHE A 171 -7.06 -13.79 1.05
N VAL A 172 -5.90 -13.14 0.99
CA VAL A 172 -4.60 -13.79 1.25
C VAL A 172 -4.57 -14.33 2.68
N LYS A 173 -3.83 -15.42 2.88
CA LYS A 173 -3.63 -15.96 4.23
C LYS A 173 -2.65 -15.07 5.00
N PRO A 174 -2.72 -15.04 6.35
CA PRO A 174 -1.71 -14.37 7.15
C PRO A 174 -0.30 -14.90 6.85
N VAL A 175 0.69 -14.03 6.97
CA VAL A 175 2.10 -14.44 6.95
C VAL A 175 2.40 -15.25 8.21
N GLU A 176 2.91 -16.47 8.03
CA GLU A 176 3.30 -17.37 9.11
C GLU A 176 4.82 -17.59 9.10
N ASN A 177 5.41 -17.92 10.26
CA ASN A 177 6.82 -18.31 10.40
C ASN A 177 7.84 -17.28 9.89
N PHE A 178 7.50 -15.98 9.92
CA PHE A 178 8.45 -14.92 9.61
C PHE A 178 9.14 -14.42 10.89
N HIS A 179 10.46 -14.19 10.82
CA HIS A 179 11.28 -13.85 11.99
C HIS A 179 10.96 -12.47 12.59
N VAL A 180 10.23 -11.61 11.88
CA VAL A 180 9.78 -10.31 12.39
C VAL A 180 8.35 -10.45 12.92
N GLU A 181 8.22 -10.57 14.24
CA GLU A 181 6.94 -10.78 14.93
C GLU A 181 5.92 -9.67 14.64
N SER A 182 6.36 -8.41 14.51
CA SER A 182 5.45 -7.30 14.20
C SER A 182 4.76 -7.45 12.85
N ILE A 183 5.43 -8.05 11.87
CA ILE A 183 4.85 -8.32 10.54
C ILE A 183 3.86 -9.49 10.60
N VAL A 184 4.20 -10.55 11.32
CA VAL A 184 3.29 -11.69 11.54
C VAL A 184 2.01 -11.23 12.22
N LYS A 185 2.15 -10.41 13.28
CA LYS A 185 1.02 -9.85 14.01
C LYS A 185 0.15 -8.96 13.12
N GLU A 186 0.74 -7.99 12.42
CA GLU A 186 0.00 -7.08 11.54
C GLU A 186 -0.74 -7.84 10.43
N SER A 187 -0.09 -8.83 9.83
CA SER A 187 -0.70 -9.65 8.78
C SER A 187 -1.93 -10.39 9.30
N LYS A 188 -1.85 -10.96 10.51
CA LYS A 188 -2.95 -11.63 11.18
C LYS A 188 -4.07 -10.66 11.57
N ASP A 189 -3.73 -9.52 12.17
CA ASP A 189 -4.71 -8.51 12.61
C ASP A 189 -5.51 -7.97 11.41
N ILE A 190 -4.85 -7.69 10.27
CA ILE A 190 -5.51 -7.28 9.02
C ILE A 190 -6.43 -8.39 8.50
N TYR A 191 -5.98 -9.65 8.49
CA TYR A 191 -6.79 -10.77 8.04
C TYR A 191 -8.04 -10.95 8.90
N ASP A 192 -7.88 -11.01 10.22
CA ASP A 192 -8.96 -11.19 11.19
C ASP A 192 -9.96 -10.04 11.13
N HIS A 193 -9.47 -8.80 11.02
CA HIS A 193 -10.31 -7.62 10.81
C HIS A 193 -11.14 -7.76 9.53
N ASN A 194 -10.51 -8.08 8.41
CA ASN A 194 -11.17 -8.17 7.12
C ASN A 194 -12.20 -9.30 7.06
N VAL A 195 -11.85 -10.48 7.57
CA VAL A 195 -12.78 -11.61 7.66
C VAL A 195 -13.97 -11.24 8.55
N LYS A 196 -13.73 -10.70 9.75
CA LYS A 196 -14.81 -10.34 10.68
C LYS A 196 -15.71 -9.22 10.16
N TYR A 197 -15.13 -8.17 9.59
CA TYR A 197 -15.88 -6.98 9.17
C TYR A 197 -16.67 -7.21 7.88
N TYR A 198 -16.06 -7.87 6.89
CA TYR A 198 -16.68 -8.06 5.57
C TYR A 198 -17.45 -9.38 5.42
N SER A 199 -17.42 -10.28 6.41
CA SER A 199 -18.39 -11.38 6.52
C SER A 199 -19.70 -10.96 7.20
N ASN A 200 -19.77 -9.76 7.77
CA ASN A 200 -20.94 -9.29 8.49
C ASN A 200 -22.05 -8.82 7.54
N ILE A 201 -23.29 -9.26 7.81
CA ILE A 201 -24.51 -8.88 7.09
C ILE A 201 -24.80 -7.36 7.18
N PHE A 202 -24.23 -6.62 8.11
CA PHE A 202 -24.39 -5.15 8.17
C PHE A 202 -23.50 -4.40 7.16
N THR A 203 -22.53 -5.08 6.54
CA THR A 203 -21.59 -4.52 5.55
C THR A 203 -22.00 -4.91 4.11
N ILE A 204 -23.25 -5.31 3.86
CA ILE A 204 -23.71 -5.86 2.56
C ILE A 204 -23.35 -4.96 1.35
N SER A 205 -23.30 -3.63 1.51
CA SER A 205 -22.98 -2.73 0.40
C SER A 205 -21.51 -2.79 -0.04
N THR A 206 -20.61 -3.36 0.76
CA THR A 206 -19.17 -3.40 0.51
C THR A 206 -18.64 -4.81 0.56
N ARG A 207 -17.86 -5.18 -0.45
CA ARG A 207 -17.27 -6.52 -0.56
C ARG A 207 -15.80 -6.42 -0.95
N ILE A 208 -14.95 -7.23 -0.30
CA ILE A 208 -13.57 -7.47 -0.77
C ILE A 208 -13.61 -8.45 -1.93
N LEU A 209 -12.99 -8.06 -3.04
CA LEU A 209 -12.92 -8.84 -4.27
C LEU A 209 -11.58 -9.54 -4.43
N ALA A 210 -10.49 -8.86 -4.06
CA ALA A 210 -9.14 -9.39 -4.13
C ALA A 210 -8.27 -8.74 -3.06
N THR A 211 -7.24 -9.45 -2.61
CA THR A 211 -6.21 -8.89 -1.75
C THR A 211 -4.84 -9.41 -2.16
N LYS A 212 -3.80 -8.65 -1.87
CA LYS A 212 -2.41 -9.04 -2.07
C LYS A 212 -1.54 -8.43 -0.98
N HIS A 213 -0.42 -9.05 -0.69
CA HIS A 213 0.56 -8.51 0.23
C HIS A 213 1.98 -8.87 -0.15
N SER A 214 2.93 -8.08 0.34
CA SER A 214 4.35 -8.28 0.06
C SER A 214 5.22 -7.83 1.22
N ILE A 215 6.40 -8.45 1.33
CA ILE A 215 7.44 -8.02 2.27
C ILE A 215 8.65 -7.58 1.46
N TYR A 216 9.15 -6.39 1.76
CA TYR A 216 10.41 -5.88 1.24
C TYR A 216 11.45 -5.86 2.34
N GLU A 217 12.68 -6.23 1.97
CA GLU A 217 13.87 -6.19 2.80
C GLU A 217 14.76 -5.01 2.38
N TYR A 218 15.37 -4.35 3.37
CA TYR A 218 16.27 -3.22 3.19
C TYR A 218 17.57 -3.48 3.95
N PRO A 219 18.72 -3.54 3.26
CA PRO A 219 20.01 -3.63 3.94
C PRO A 219 20.29 -2.34 4.71
N VAL A 220 20.77 -2.49 5.94
CA VAL A 220 21.16 -1.38 6.82
C VAL A 220 22.56 -1.64 7.33
N HIS A 221 23.45 -0.69 7.06
CA HIS A 221 24.80 -0.68 7.59
C HIS A 221 24.94 0.42 8.63
N LYS A 222 25.30 0.06 9.87
CA LYS A 222 25.65 1.00 10.92
C LYS A 222 27.17 1.08 11.01
N PHE A 223 27.68 2.29 11.09
CA PHE A 223 29.10 2.57 11.24
C PHE A 223 29.32 3.49 12.44
N ASP A 224 30.10 3.02 13.40
CA ASP A 224 30.54 3.83 14.54
C ASP A 224 31.89 4.46 14.20
N TYR A 225 32.12 5.68 14.65
CA TYR A 225 33.35 6.42 14.35
C TYR A 225 33.93 7.14 15.56
N GLU A 226 35.24 7.41 15.52
CA GLU A 226 36.03 7.87 16.68
C GLU A 226 35.56 9.20 17.31
N LEU A 227 34.76 10.01 16.62
CA LEU A 227 34.19 11.23 17.20
C LEU A 227 32.89 10.90 17.97
N ALA A 228 33.03 10.72 19.29
CA ALA A 228 31.98 10.92 20.31
C ALA A 228 30.81 9.91 20.40
N ASP A 229 31.08 8.59 20.33
CA ASP A 229 30.04 7.54 20.42
C ASP A 229 28.89 7.75 19.42
N ARG A 230 29.26 8.21 18.22
CA ARG A 230 28.30 8.53 17.16
C ARG A 230 28.31 7.44 16.11
N SER A 231 27.12 7.14 15.62
CA SER A 231 26.90 6.22 14.51
C SER A 231 26.26 6.96 13.35
N PHE A 232 26.57 6.52 12.15
CA PHE A 232 25.77 6.82 10.96
C PHE A 232 25.31 5.53 10.31
N TYR A 233 24.23 5.63 9.54
CA TYR A 233 23.57 4.51 8.90
C TYR A 233 23.59 4.73 7.39
N VAL A 234 23.88 3.67 6.65
CA VAL A 234 23.71 3.63 5.20
C VAL A 234 22.60 2.62 4.90
N ILE A 235 21.56 3.07 4.21
CA ILE A 235 20.29 2.37 4.07
C ILE A 235 19.99 2.12 2.61
N GLY A 236 19.62 0.88 2.30
CA GLY A 236 19.23 0.47 0.96
C GLY A 236 20.40 0.38 -0.02
N ASN A 237 20.11 -0.16 -1.20
CA ASN A 237 21.07 -0.22 -2.30
C ASN A 237 21.34 1.17 -2.89
N GLU A 238 20.45 2.13 -2.64
CA GLU A 238 20.58 3.54 -3.00
C GLU A 238 21.54 4.31 -2.09
N GLN A 239 22.05 3.67 -1.02
CA GLN A 239 23.05 4.20 -0.11
C GLN A 239 22.62 5.51 0.58
N TYR A 240 21.36 5.57 1.04
CA TYR A 240 20.88 6.74 1.77
C TYR A 240 21.60 6.87 3.11
N LEU A 241 22.17 8.04 3.37
CA LEU A 241 22.89 8.32 4.60
C LEU A 241 21.94 8.93 5.65
N HIS A 242 21.91 8.33 6.84
CA HIS A 242 21.32 8.90 8.04
C HIS A 242 22.39 9.07 9.12
N ALA A 243 22.67 10.31 9.50
CA ALA A 243 23.67 10.63 10.52
C ALA A 243 23.04 11.51 11.61
N PRO A 244 22.22 10.97 12.51
CA PRO A 244 21.41 11.75 13.46
C PRO A 244 22.25 12.53 14.47
N ASN A 245 23.41 11.96 14.83
CA ASN A 245 24.34 12.58 15.78
C ASN A 245 25.33 13.51 15.07
N TYR A 246 25.18 13.72 13.76
CA TYR A 246 25.96 14.69 13.02
C TYR A 246 25.38 16.09 13.26
N PRO A 247 26.18 17.13 13.53
CA PRO A 247 25.63 18.47 13.72
C PRO A 247 24.93 18.91 12.42
N SER A 248 23.60 18.95 12.42
CA SER A 248 22.79 19.20 11.21
C SER A 248 22.29 20.65 11.12
N HIS A 249 22.46 21.45 12.16
CA HIS A 249 21.98 22.83 12.18
C HIS A 249 23.06 23.79 11.67
N CYS A 250 22.67 24.63 10.71
CA CYS A 250 23.44 25.82 10.37
C CYS A 250 23.73 26.60 11.65
N CYS A 251 24.99 26.99 11.83
CA CYS A 251 25.37 28.02 12.79
C CYS A 251 24.60 29.29 12.44
N SER A 252 23.50 29.55 13.14
CA SER A 252 23.10 30.91 13.42
C SER A 252 24.19 31.46 14.33
N ILE A 253 25.13 32.22 13.77
CA ILE A 253 26.00 33.07 14.59
C ILE A 253 25.06 34.10 15.22
N LEU A 254 24.89 34.00 16.54
CA LEU A 254 24.36 35.06 17.40
C LEU A 254 25.50 35.52 18.30
#